data_AF-A0A6A0H2R1-F1
#
_entry.id   AF-A0A6A0H2R1-F1
#
_cell.length_a   1.000
_cell.length_b   1.000
_cell.length_c   1.000
_cell.angle_alpha   90.00
_cell.angle_beta   90.00
_cell.angle_gamma   90.00
#
_symmetry.space_group_name_H-M   'P 1'
#
loop_
_entity.id
_entity.type
_entity.pdbx_description
1 polymer ?
#
loop_
_entity_poly.entity_id
_entity_poly.type
_entity_poly.pdbx_seq_one_letter_code
_entity_poly.pdbx_strand_id
1 'polypeptide(L)' 'VCGIDVYHDPTRRGSSVASFVSSTNVTLTKWFSRASFQNPGDEIVNGLRTSFLAALKNYHEVCMFSA' A
#
# COMPACT_ATOMS: atom_id res chain seq x y z
N VAL A 1 -8.42 -7.99 -1.88
CA VAL A 1 -8.38 -7.47 -0.49
C VAL A 1 -7.25 -6.46 -0.37
N CYS A 2 -7.45 -5.36 0.36
CA CYS A 2 -6.42 -4.34 0.58
C CYS A 2 -6.22 -4.08 2.08
N GLY A 3 -5.02 -3.69 2.47
CA GLY A 3 -4.67 -3.23 3.82
C GLY A 3 -3.89 -1.91 3.73
N ILE A 4 -4.10 -1.02 4.70
CA ILE A 4 -3.52 0.32 4.73
C ILE A 4 -3.14 0.61 6.18
N ASP A 5 -1.95 1.14 6.38
CA ASP A 5 -1.46 1.54 7.71
C ASP A 5 -0.54 2.75 7.59
N VAL A 6 -0.50 3.57 8.65
CA VAL A 6 0.43 4.69 8.79
C VAL A 6 1.21 4.53 10.09
N TYR A 7 2.52 4.44 9.96
CA TYR A 7 3.43 4.47 11.09
C TYR A 7 3.90 5.90 11.34
N HIS A 8 3.77 6.36 12.59
CA HIS A 8 4.32 7.62 13.08
C HIS A 8 5.56 7.35 13.92
N ASP A 9 6.70 7.92 13.52
CA ASP A 9 7.93 7.83 14.31
C ASP A 9 7.77 8.60 15.65
N PRO A 10 7.81 7.92 16.81
CA PRO A 10 7.64 8.56 18.11
C PRO A 10 8.85 9.41 18.53
N THR A 11 9.98 9.30 17.83
CA THR A 11 11.20 10.06 18.14
C THR A 11 11.16 11.45 17.50
N ARG A 12 10.36 12.34 18.12
CA ARG A 12 10.22 13.80 17.89
C ARG A 12 10.75 14.30 16.53
N ARG A 13 9.88 14.25 15.50
CA ARG A 13 9.97 14.87 14.15
C ARG A 13 10.27 13.95 12.96
N GLY A 14 10.30 12.62 13.14
CA GLY A 14 10.40 11.69 12.01
C GLY A 14 9.19 11.78 11.07
N SER A 15 9.42 11.65 9.76
CA SER A 15 8.36 11.53 8.76
C SER A 15 7.45 10.34 9.07
N SER A 16 6.16 10.46 8.76
CA SER A 16 5.26 9.30 8.83
C SER A 16 5.47 8.41 7.62
N VAL A 17 5.27 7.10 7.78
CA VAL A 17 5.38 6.14 6.68
C VAL A 17 3.99 5.57 6.43
N ALA A 18 3.42 5.88 5.27
CA ALA A 18 2.20 5.25 4.83
C ALA A 18 2.51 4.00 4.02
N SER A 19 1.79 2.93 4.30
CA SER A 19 1.89 1.66 3.61
C SER A 19 0.55 1.24 3.03
N PHE A 20 0.61 0.58 1.87
CA PHE A 20 -0.53 0.00 1.18
C PHE A 20 -0.16 -1.41 0.74
N VAL A 21 -1.04 -2.37 1.02
CA VAL A 21 -0.93 -3.75 0.53
C VAL A 21 -2.19 -4.19 -0.19
N SER A 22 -2.07 -5.07 -1.18
CA SER A 22 -3.20 -5.72 -1.84
C SER A 22 -2.90 -7.17 -2.21
N SER A 23 -3.89 -8.04 -2.04
CA SER A 23 -3.83 -9.42 -2.52
C SER A 23 -3.61 -9.44 -4.03
N THR A 24 -2.82 -10.36 -4.57
CA THR A 24 -2.56 -10.51 -6.01
C THR A 24 -3.21 -11.75 -6.63
N ASN A 25 -3.85 -12.58 -5.80
CA ASN A 25 -4.53 -13.80 -6.23
C ASN A 25 -5.80 -14.07 -5.40
N VAL A 26 -6.69 -14.89 -5.96
CA VAL A 26 -7.99 -15.21 -5.34
C VAL A 26 -7.87 -16.00 -4.03
N THR A 27 -6.79 -16.76 -3.84
CA THR A 27 -6.55 -17.53 -2.61
C THR A 27 -5.94 -16.69 -1.48
N LEU A 28 -5.69 -15.40 -1.71
CA LEU A 28 -5.20 -14.44 -0.71
C LEU A 28 -3.87 -14.83 -0.04
N THR A 29 -3.01 -15.54 -0.78
CA THR A 29 -1.70 -15.99 -0.28
C THR A 29 -0.53 -15.18 -0.82
N LYS A 30 -0.75 -14.31 -1.82
CA LYS A 30 0.27 -13.46 -2.43
C LYS A 30 -0.14 -11.99 -2.34
N TRP A 31 0.84 -11.11 -2.11
CA TRP A 31 0.59 -9.71 -1.79
C TRP A 31 1.55 -8.78 -2.54
N PHE A 32 1.00 -7.66 -3.03
CA PHE A 32 1.71 -6.50 -3.55
C PHE A 32 1.76 -5.44 -2.44
N SER A 33 2.88 -4.72 -2.32
CA SER A 33 3.08 -3.71 -1.29
C SER A 33 3.74 -2.44 -1.83
N ARG A 34 3.33 -1.28 -1.32
CA ARG A 34 4.00 0.00 -1.51
C ARG A 34 4.08 0.74 -0.18
N ALA A 35 5.21 1.42 0.05
CA ALA A 35 5.38 2.32 1.19
C ALA A 35 5.94 3.65 0.70
N SER A 36 5.59 4.73 1.40
CA SER A 36 6.07 6.08 1.10
C SER A 36 6.15 6.93 2.36
N PHE A 37 7.13 7.82 2.41
CA PHE A 37 7.17 8.87 3.42
C PHE A 37 6.07 9.92 3.16
N GLN A 38 5.48 10.43 4.24
CA GLN A 38 4.58 11.57 4.25
C GLN A 38 4.86 12.46 5.46
N ASN A 39 4.16 13.59 5.58
CA ASN A 39 4.46 14.55 6.63
C ASN A 39 4.24 13.92 8.02
N PRO A 40 5.00 14.33 9.04
CA PRO A 40 4.80 13.87 10.41
C PRO A 40 3.36 14.10 10.88
N GLY A 41 2.69 13.03 11.34
CA GLY A 41 1.33 13.08 11.90
C GLY A 41 0.20 13.09 10.88
N ASP A 42 0.49 13.08 9.57
CA ASP A 42 -0.55 12.89 8.56
C ASP A 42 -1.10 11.46 8.70
N GLU A 43 -2.37 11.32 9.08
CA GLU A 43 -3.08 10.03 9.10
C GLU A 43 -3.64 9.68 7.70
N ILE A 44 -3.95 10.71 6.91
CA ILE A 44 -4.43 10.53 5.55
C ILE A 44 -3.26 10.14 4.65
N VAL A 45 -3.38 8.99 3.99
CA VAL A 45 -2.36 8.51 3.05
C VAL A 45 -2.36 9.35 1.77
N ASN A 46 -1.42 10.29 1.66
CA ASN A 46 -1.28 11.17 0.50
C ASN A 46 -1.10 10.38 -0.82
N GLY A 47 -0.45 9.21 -0.75
CA GLY A 47 -0.19 8.33 -1.89
C GLY A 47 -1.34 7.41 -2.30
N LEU A 48 -2.49 7.42 -1.60
CA LEU A 48 -3.49 6.34 -1.67
C LEU A 48 -3.96 6.05 -3.09
N ARG A 49 -4.34 7.10 -3.85
CA ARG A 49 -4.79 6.96 -5.23
C ARG A 49 -3.75 6.27 -6.11
N THR A 50 -2.49 6.69 -5.99
CA THR A 50 -1.41 6.12 -6.82
C THR A 50 -1.09 4.69 -6.42
N SER A 51 -1.09 4.39 -5.13
CA SER A 51 -0.89 3.04 -4.60
C SER A 51 -2.00 2.10 -5.05
N PHE A 52 -3.26 2.54 -4.97
CA PHE A 52 -4.41 1.76 -5.39
C PHE A 52 -4.41 1.49 -6.90
N LEU A 53 -4.07 2.49 -7.73
CA LEU A 53 -3.96 2.29 -9.17
C LEU A 53 -2.86 1.28 -9.54
N ALA A 54 -1.71 1.34 -8.86
CA ALA A 54 -0.63 0.38 -9.07
C ALA A 54 -1.05 -1.04 -8.66
N ALA A 55 -1.78 -1.18 -7.56
CA ALA A 55 -2.33 -2.43 -7.10
C ALA A 55 -3.32 -3.05 -8.09
N LEU A 56 -4.21 -2.25 -8.68
CA LEU A 56 -5.15 -2.73 -9.70
C LEU A 56 -4.43 -3.24 -10.96
N LYS A 57 -3.41 -2.49 -11.43
CA LYS A 57 -2.59 -2.92 -12.57
C LYS A 57 -1.86 -4.22 -12.25
N ASN A 58 -1.23 -4.30 -11.08
CA ASN A 58 -0.53 -5.50 -10.65
C ASN A 58 -1.46 -6.71 -10.51
N TYR A 59 -2.66 -6.53 -9.94
CA TYR A 59 -3.64 -7.60 -9.84
C TYR A 59 -4.07 -8.09 -11.23
N HIS A 60 -4.34 -7.17 -12.16
CA HIS A 60 -4.71 -7.53 -13.52
C HIS A 60 -3.59 -8.31 -14.23
N GLU A 61 -2.34 -7.84 -14.14
CA GLU A 61 -1.19 -8.50 -14.76
C GLU A 61 -0.90 -9.87 -14.13
N VAL A 62 -0.88 -9.96 -12.80
CA VAL A 62 -0.47 -11.20 -12.13
C VAL A 62 -1.60 -12.23 -12.12
N CYS A 63 -2.84 -11.80 -11.89
CA CYS A 63 -3.97 -12.72 -11.73
C CYS A 63 -4.57 -13.16 -13.06
N MET A 64 -4.63 -12.30 -14.08
CA MET A 64 -5.29 -12.63 -15.35
C MET A 64 -4.40 -13.40 -16.34
N PHE A 65 -3.07 -13.32 -16.20
CA PHE A 65 -2.14 -14.12 -17.03
C PHE A 65 -1.69 -15.44 -16.37
N SER A 66 -2.10 -15.68 -15.12
CA SER A 66 -1.82 -16.93 -14.41
C SER A 66 -3.00 -17.91 -14.39
N ALA A 67 -4.07 -17.61 -15.14
CA ALA A 67 -5.29 -18.42 -15.27
C ALA A 67 -5.32 -19.15 -16.60
#